data_AF-A0A938Z4Z6-F1
#
_entry.id   AF-A0A938Z4Z6-F1
#
_cell.length_a   1.000
_cell.length_b   1.000
_cell.length_c   1.000
_cell.angle_alpha   90.00
_cell.angle_beta   90.00
_cell.angle_gamma   90.00
#
_symmetry.space_group_name_H-M   'P 1'
#
loop_
_entity.id
_entity.type
_entity.pdbx_description
1 polymer ?
#
loop_
_entity_poly.entity_id
_entity_poly.type
_entity_poly.pdbx_seq_one_letter_code
_entity_poly.pdbx_strand_id
1 'polypeptide(L)' 'EHTEGALVLYDDEFPGKPNYFLRDAKAYSEQNPYFIHQITMDDLQNATFDSNLL' A
#
# COMPACT_ATOMS: atom_id res chain seq x y z
N GLU A 1 -5.18 0.10 -16.48
CA GLU A 1 -4.03 -0.19 -17.36
C GLU A 1 -3.42 1.09 -17.97
N HIS A 2 -3.16 2.10 -17.13
CA HIS A 2 -2.62 3.40 -17.58
C HIS A 2 -1.56 3.97 -16.61
N THR A 3 -1.14 3.17 -15.63
CA THR A 3 -0.08 3.53 -14.67
C THR A 3 0.90 2.37 -14.59
N GLU A 4 2.12 2.66 -14.15
CA GLU A 4 3.19 1.66 -13.98
C GLU A 4 3.21 1.03 -12.58
N GLY A 5 2.41 1.57 -11.66
CA GLY A 5 2.30 1.09 -10.30
C GLY A 5 1.30 1.87 -9.45
N ALA A 6 1.25 1.54 -8.16
CA ALA A 6 0.40 2.16 -7.16
C ALA A 6 1.12 2.33 -5.82
N LEU A 7 0.87 3.45 -5.15
CA LEU A 7 1.19 3.68 -3.74
C LEU A 7 -0.13 3.66 -2.96
N VAL A 8 -0.22 2.80 -1.94
CA VAL A 8 -1.45 2.58 -1.20
C VAL A 8 -1.20 2.71 0.30
N LEU A 9 -1.83 3.69 0.94
CA LEU A 9 -1.92 3.72 2.40
C LEU A 9 -3.11 2.86 2.82
N TYR A 10 -2.84 1.64 3.29
CA TYR A 10 -3.88 0.70 3.66
C TYR A 10 -3.37 -0.35 4.63
N ASP A 11 -4.24 -0.67 5.59
CA ASP A 11 -4.01 -1.66 6.62
C ASP A 11 -4.91 -2.87 6.40
N ASP A 12 -4.31 -4.05 6.31
CA ASP A 12 -5.03 -5.31 6.11
C ASP A 12 -5.77 -5.75 7.39
N GLU A 13 -5.40 -5.23 8.58
CA GLU A 13 -6.08 -5.50 9.85
C GLU A 13 -7.42 -4.76 9.98
N PHE A 14 -7.60 -3.67 9.25
CA PHE A 14 -8.81 -2.84 9.26
C PHE A 14 -9.47 -2.83 7.87
N PRO A 15 -10.19 -3.91 7.50
CA PRO A 15 -10.71 -4.07 6.16
C PRO A 15 -11.70 -2.96 5.78
N GLY A 16 -11.50 -2.34 4.61
CA GLY A 16 -12.32 -1.23 4.15
C GLY A 16 -12.45 -1.14 2.63
N LYS A 17 -13.10 -0.07 2.15
CA LYS A 17 -13.30 0.19 0.71
C LYS A 17 -12.01 0.16 -0.13
N PRO A 18 -10.84 0.62 0.36
CA PRO A 18 -9.60 0.56 -0.42
C PRO A 18 -9.10 -0.87 -0.70
N ASN A 19 -9.58 -1.88 0.04
CA ASN A 19 -9.23 -3.29 -0.18
C ASN A 19 -9.55 -3.77 -1.60
N TYR A 20 -10.67 -3.29 -2.16
CA TYR A 20 -11.07 -3.66 -3.51
C TYR A 20 -10.01 -3.23 -4.54
N PHE A 21 -9.50 -2.00 -4.42
CA PHE A 21 -8.44 -1.49 -5.28
C PHE A 21 -7.14 -2.28 -5.09
N LEU A 22 -6.74 -2.51 -3.84
CA LEU A 22 -5.50 -3.23 -3.54
C LEU A 22 -5.55 -4.67 -4.08
N ARG A 23 -6.69 -5.34 -3.94
CA ARG A 23 -6.90 -6.69 -4.48
C ARG A 23 -6.82 -6.72 -6.00
N ASP A 24 -7.50 -5.80 -6.67
CA ASP A 24 -7.51 -5.75 -8.14
C ASP A 24 -6.12 -5.38 -8.68
N ALA A 25 -5.40 -4.48 -8.01
CA ALA A 25 -4.01 -4.15 -8.33
C ALA A 25 -3.08 -5.36 -8.13
N LYS A 26 -3.21 -6.09 -7.01
CA LYS A 26 -2.43 -7.32 -6.74
C LYS A 26 -2.69 -8.37 -7.83
N ALA A 27 -3.96 -8.61 -8.17
CA ALA A 27 -4.32 -9.54 -9.25
C ALA A 27 -3.75 -9.12 -10.62
N TYR A 28 -3.72 -7.82 -10.93
CA TYR A 28 -3.10 -7.31 -12.15
C TYR A 28 -1.57 -7.53 -12.17
N SER A 29 -0.91 -7.34 -11.02
CA SER A 29 0.55 -7.50 -10.87
C SER A 29 1.03 -8.94 -11.02
N GLU A 30 0.16 -9.94 -10.87
CA GLU A 30 0.51 -11.35 -11.09
C GLU A 30 0.83 -11.64 -12.57
N GLN A 31 0.29 -10.83 -13.49
CA GLN A 31 0.40 -11.03 -14.93
C GLN A 31 1.18 -9.91 -15.63
N ASN A 32 1.44 -8.79 -14.93
CA ASN A 32 2.05 -7.60 -15.49
C ASN A 32 3.10 -7.04 -14.52
N PRO A 33 4.21 -6.46 -15.01
CA PRO A 33 5.16 -5.75 -14.17
C PRO A 33 4.52 -4.46 -13.62
N TYR A 34 3.82 -4.58 -12.50
CA TYR A 34 3.09 -3.49 -11.85
C TYR A 34 3.53 -3.38 -10.39
N PHE A 35 4.21 -2.29 -10.05
CA PHE A 35 4.78 -2.13 -8.71
C PHE A 35 3.72 -1.60 -7.73
N ILE A 36 3.56 -2.29 -6.59
CA ILE A 36 2.63 -1.88 -5.54
C ILE A 36 3.45 -1.63 -4.27
N HIS A 37 3.49 -0.37 -3.83
CA HIS A 37 4.03 -0.02 -2.52
C HIS A 37 2.86 0.20 -1.57
N GLN A 38 2.81 -0.58 -0.49
CA GLN A 38 1.80 -0.45 0.55
C GLN A 38 2.44 0.18 1.79
N ILE A 39 1.85 1.26 2.29
CA ILE A 39 2.18 1.86 3.58
C ILE A 39 1.10 1.40 4.56
N THR A 40 1.53 0.74 5.63
CA THR A 40 0.66 0.26 6.72
C THR A 40 0.60 1.27 7.88
N MET A 41 -0.25 1.02 8.88
CA MET A 41 -0.26 1.86 10.09
C MET A 41 1.02 1.72 10.90
N ASP A 42 1.66 0.56 10.88
CA ASP A 42 2.96 0.34 11.53
C ASP A 42 4.06 1.17 10.86
N ASP A 43 4.06 1.25 9.53
CA ASP A 43 5.00 2.09 8.79
C ASP A 43 4.83 3.57 9.14
N LEU A 44 3.58 4.02 9.31
CA LEU A 44 3.31 5.39 9.77
C LEU A 44 3.82 5.62 11.18
N GLN A 45 3.54 4.70 12.11
CA GLN A 45 4.02 4.79 13.48
C GLN A 45 5.55 4.92 13.52
N ASN A 46 6.25 4.03 12.81
CA ASN A 46 7.71 4.04 12.70
C ASN A 46 8.23 5.37 12.14
N ALA A 47 7.62 5.91 11.08
CA ALA A 47 8.01 7.20 10.51
C ALA A 47 7.91 8.36 11.52
N THR A 48 6.86 8.36 12.37
CA THR A 48 6.73 9.32 13.46
C THR A 48 7.74 9.10 14.58
N PHE A 49 8.02 7.86 14.98
CA PHE A 49 9.01 7.56 16.01
C PHE A 49 10.41 7.96 15.59
N ASP A 50 10.81 7.64 14.35
CA ASP A 50 12.10 8.03 13.78
C ASP A 50 12.25 9.55 13.68
N SER A 51 11.17 10.26 13.34
CA SER A 51 11.18 11.73 13.28
C SER A 51 11.31 12.41 14.64
N ASN A 52 10.89 11.75 15.74
CA ASN A 52 10.98 12.28 17.11
C ASN A 52 12.35 11.98 17.78
N LEU A 53 13.20 11.18 17.13
CA LEU A 53 14.55 10.84 17.58
C LEU A 53 15.65 11.70 16.93
N LEU A 54 15.29 12.59 16.00
CA LEU A 54 16.16 13.57 15.33
C LEU A 54 15.97 14.98 15.93
#